data_AF-G0NTM4-F1
#
_entry.id   AF-G0NTM4-F1
#
_cell.length_a   1.000
_cell.length_b   1.000
_cell.length_c   1.000
_cell.angle_alpha   90.00
_cell.angle_beta   90.00
_cell.angle_gamma   90.00
#
_symmetry.space_group_name_H-M   'P 1'
#
loop_
_entity.id
_entity.type
_entity.pdbx_description
1 polymer ?
#
loop_
_entity_poly.entity_id
_entity_poly.type
_entity_poly.pdbx_seq_one_letter_code
_entity_poly.pdbx_strand_id
1 'polypeptide(L)'
;MKTILLLLALTTAAYSVGLGLVIPVGTKDFELPIHAYEPKAFTRVLKNGEKQTWNLSGPNKGTWVDAKGKKIPSSNFVFVAPDTLKIKKVTKEDAGAYDYIPSRVVEDFSSPPGVHVDPGVPSGVDLDVAA
;
A
#
# COMPACT_ATOMS: atom_id res chain seq x y z
N MET A 1 -25.42 24.35 30.06
CA MET A 1 -25.18 22.89 29.98
C MET A 1 -24.30 22.66 28.78
N LYS A 2 -23.06 22.21 29.00
CA LYS A 2 -22.03 22.02 27.97
C LYS A 2 -21.98 20.53 27.64
N THR A 3 -22.40 20.14 26.44
CA THR A 3 -22.21 18.77 25.95
C THR A 3 -21.09 18.81 24.92
N ILE A 4 -19.90 18.41 25.33
CA ILE A 4 -18.77 18.18 24.43
C ILE A 4 -18.95 16.77 23.87
N LEU A 5 -19.24 16.67 22.58
CA LEU A 5 -19.22 15.41 21.84
C LEU A 5 -17.74 15.04 21.60
N LEU A 6 -17.24 14.03 22.31
CA LEU A 6 -15.92 13.46 22.02
C LEU A 6 -16.08 12.52 20.81
N LEU A 7 -15.66 12.97 19.62
CA LEU A 7 -15.54 12.09 18.46
C LEU A 7 -14.33 11.18 18.67
N LEU A 8 -14.57 9.89 18.85
CA LEU A 8 -13.56 8.85 18.95
C LEU A 8 -12.89 8.70 17.57
N ALA A 9 -11.71 9.31 17.39
CA ALA A 9 -10.89 9.07 16.21
C ALA A 9 -10.29 7.66 16.30
N LEU A 10 -10.93 6.69 15.63
CA LEU A 10 -10.35 5.37 15.39
C LEU A 10 -9.16 5.55 14.43
N THR A 11 -7.97 5.81 14.97
CA THR A 11 -6.74 5.66 14.20
C THR A 11 -6.45 4.17 14.10
N THR A 12 -6.93 3.52 13.04
CA THR A 12 -6.41 2.21 12.64
C THR A 12 -4.96 2.41 12.23
N ALA A 13 -4.04 2.21 13.18
CA ALA A 13 -2.65 1.98 12.87
C ALA A 13 -2.60 0.62 12.14
N ALA A 14 -2.67 0.66 10.82
CA ALA A 14 -2.27 -0.48 10.00
C ALA A 14 -0.78 -0.67 10.27
N TYR A 15 -0.43 -1.66 11.08
CA TYR A 15 0.93 -2.12 11.26
C TYR A 15 1.35 -2.82 9.97
N SER A 16 1.91 -2.07 9.02
CA SER A 16 2.59 -2.63 7.86
C SER A 16 3.92 -3.21 8.34
N VAL A 17 3.96 -4.51 8.60
CA VAL A 17 5.21 -5.24 8.86
C VAL A 17 5.85 -5.54 7.51
N GLY A 18 6.45 -4.53 6.86
CA GLY A 18 6.98 -4.68 5.50
C GLY A 18 8.26 -5.51 5.43
N LEU A 19 8.44 -6.30 4.37
CA LEU A 19 9.78 -6.76 3.98
C LEU A 19 10.64 -5.53 3.66
N GLY A 20 11.72 -5.30 4.41
CA GLY A 20 12.65 -4.20 4.13
C GLY A 20 13.53 -4.53 2.93
N LEU A 21 13.39 -3.77 1.84
CA LEU A 21 14.19 -3.90 0.62
C LEU A 21 15.00 -2.64 0.36
N VAL A 22 16.28 -2.81 0.08
CA VAL A 22 17.16 -1.71 -0.33
C VAL A 22 17.46 -1.87 -1.82
N ILE A 23 17.00 -0.92 -2.64
CA ILE A 23 17.12 -0.97 -4.10
C ILE A 23 17.96 0.22 -4.60
N PRO A 24 18.93 0.03 -5.52
CA PRO A 24 19.69 1.16 -6.09
C PRO A 24 18.81 2.14 -6.88
N VAL A 25 19.12 3.44 -6.79
CA VAL A 25 18.57 4.47 -7.69
C VAL A 25 18.76 4.05 -9.14
N GLY A 26 17.72 4.24 -9.94
CA GLY A 26 17.76 4.02 -11.38
C GLY A 26 17.51 2.59 -11.83
N THR A 27 17.31 1.65 -10.90
CA THR A 27 16.80 0.31 -11.20
C THR A 27 15.55 0.43 -12.06
N LYS A 28 15.53 -0.24 -13.22
CA LYS A 28 14.42 -0.20 -14.17
C LYS A 28 13.48 -1.38 -13.96
N ASP A 29 12.21 -1.17 -14.29
CA ASP A 29 11.18 -2.22 -14.32
C ASP A 29 11.11 -3.03 -13.01
N PHE A 30 11.21 -2.35 -11.88
CA PHE A 30 11.17 -2.98 -10.55
C PHE A 30 9.74 -3.31 -10.14
N GLU A 31 9.42 -4.59 -10.03
CA GLU A 31 8.13 -5.05 -9.52
C GLU A 31 8.15 -5.07 -8.00
N LEU A 32 7.19 -4.38 -7.38
CA LEU A 32 7.04 -4.44 -5.94
C LEU A 32 6.67 -5.87 -5.54
N PRO A 33 7.36 -6.51 -4.60
CA PRO A 33 7.03 -7.85 -4.14
C PRO A 33 5.87 -7.80 -3.13
N ILE A 34 4.75 -7.28 -3.62
CA ILE A 34 3.45 -7.23 -2.96
C ILE A 34 2.62 -8.31 -3.65
N HIS A 35 2.38 -9.43 -2.98
CA HIS A 35 1.51 -10.47 -3.50
C HIS A 35 0.04 -10.09 -3.24
N ALA A 36 -0.47 -9.11 -4.01
CA ALA A 36 -1.78 -8.56 -3.75
C ALA A 36 -2.90 -9.53 -4.18
N TYR A 37 -3.66 -10.02 -3.21
CA TYR A 37 -4.82 -10.84 -3.53
C TYR A 37 -6.01 -9.97 -3.96
N GLU A 38 -6.37 -10.04 -5.24
CA GLU A 38 -7.47 -9.31 -5.86
C GLU A 38 -7.49 -7.81 -5.47
N PRO A 39 -6.44 -7.03 -5.79
CA PRO A 39 -6.33 -5.65 -5.35
C PRO A 39 -7.42 -4.78 -5.98
N LYS A 40 -7.97 -3.84 -5.20
CA LYS A 40 -8.73 -2.69 -5.74
C LYS A 40 -7.86 -1.45 -5.88
N ALA A 41 -6.83 -1.34 -5.04
CA ALA A 41 -5.89 -0.23 -5.03
C ALA A 41 -4.57 -0.64 -4.38
N PHE A 42 -3.50 0.08 -4.71
CA PHE A 42 -2.25 0.07 -3.97
C PHE A 42 -2.15 1.32 -3.11
N THR A 43 -1.42 1.24 -2.01
CA THR A 43 -1.19 2.36 -1.11
C THR A 43 0.30 2.52 -0.84
N ARG A 44 0.70 3.74 -0.51
CA ARG A 44 2.03 3.98 0.02
C ARG A 44 2.03 5.03 1.12
N VAL A 45 2.99 4.91 2.03
CA VAL A 45 3.38 5.95 2.99
C VAL A 45 4.82 6.33 2.66
N LEU A 46 4.99 7.54 2.12
CA LEU A 46 6.31 8.06 1.77
C LEU A 46 7.11 8.45 3.04
N LYS A 47 8.42 8.61 2.90
CA LYS A 47 9.30 9.04 4.01
C LYS A 47 8.90 10.35 4.67
N ASN A 48 8.22 11.25 3.95
CA ASN A 48 7.68 12.51 4.48
C ASN A 48 6.34 12.33 5.24
N GLY A 49 5.84 11.09 5.39
CA GLY A 49 4.59 10.74 6.04
C GLY A 49 3.35 10.88 5.15
N GLU A 50 3.48 11.31 3.90
CA GLU A 50 2.35 11.42 2.98
C GLU A 50 1.80 10.04 2.63
N LYS A 51 0.48 9.91 2.77
CA LYS A 51 -0.27 8.73 2.38
C LYS A 51 -0.88 8.94 1.01
N GLN A 52 -0.67 7.99 0.12
CA GLN A 52 -1.15 8.05 -1.26
C GLN A 52 -1.82 6.74 -1.66
N THR A 53 -2.81 6.82 -2.55
CA THR A 53 -3.55 5.66 -3.06
C THR A 53 -3.53 5.63 -4.57
N TRP A 54 -3.22 4.47 -5.16
CA TRP A 54 -3.27 4.19 -6.59
C TRP A 54 -4.47 3.32 -6.88
N ASN A 55 -5.49 3.87 -7.54
CA ASN A 55 -6.72 3.12 -7.83
C ASN A 55 -6.59 2.29 -9.12
N LEU A 56 -7.13 1.06 -9.12
CA LEU A 56 -7.20 0.20 -10.31
C LEU A 56 -8.50 0.39 -11.12
N SER A 57 -9.46 1.13 -10.57
CA SER A 57 -10.74 1.46 -11.20
C SER A 57 -11.20 2.89 -10.89
N GLY A 58 -12.26 3.33 -11.55
CA GLY A 58 -12.87 4.65 -11.32
C GLY A 58 -12.14 5.85 -11.94
N PRO A 59 -12.56 7.09 -11.62
CA PRO A 59 -12.06 8.34 -12.24
C PRO A 59 -10.57 8.66 -12.00
N ASN A 60 -9.97 8.00 -11.02
CA ASN A 60 -8.56 8.14 -10.64
C ASN A 60 -7.75 6.87 -10.96
N LYS A 61 -8.27 6.00 -11.84
CA LYS A 61 -7.57 4.80 -12.28
C LYS A 61 -6.18 5.15 -12.83
N GLY A 62 -5.15 4.45 -12.37
CA GLY A 62 -3.80 4.62 -12.90
C GLY A 62 -3.08 5.88 -12.40
N THR A 63 -3.53 6.48 -11.29
CA THR A 63 -2.94 7.72 -10.76
C THR A 63 -2.91 7.70 -9.24
N TRP A 64 -1.82 8.19 -8.66
CA TRP A 64 -1.72 8.43 -7.22
C TRP A 64 -2.67 9.57 -6.82
N VAL A 65 -3.37 9.40 -5.70
CA VAL A 65 -4.13 10.48 -5.06
C VAL A 65 -3.73 10.65 -3.61
N ASP A 66 -3.78 11.87 -3.10
CA ASP A 66 -3.60 12.14 -1.67
C ASP A 66 -4.84 11.73 -0.84
N ALA A 67 -4.76 11.91 0.48
CA ALA A 67 -5.86 11.63 1.40
C ALA A 67 -7.14 12.46 1.12
N LYS A 68 -7.06 13.55 0.36
CA LYS A 68 -8.19 14.39 -0.06
C LYS A 68 -8.71 14.03 -1.45
N GLY A 69 -8.14 13.01 -2.10
CA GLY A 69 -8.48 12.60 -3.46
C GLY A 69 -7.87 13.47 -4.56
N LYS A 70 -6.95 14.39 -4.23
CA LYS A 70 -6.26 15.21 -5.22
C LYS A 70 -5.26 14.36 -5.98
N LYS A 71 -5.31 14.42 -7.32
CA LYS A 71 -4.36 13.72 -8.20
C LYS A 71 -2.93 14.21 -7.97
N ILE A 72 -2.03 13.25 -7.86
CA ILE A 72 -0.59 13.42 -7.79
C ILE A 72 -0.05 12.89 -9.12
N PRO A 73 0.40 13.79 -10.02
CA PRO A 73 0.94 13.38 -11.31
C PRO A 73 2.12 12.42 -11.11
N SER A 74 2.02 11.22 -11.68
CA SER A 74 3.12 10.27 -11.75
C SER A 74 2.92 9.37 -12.96
N SER A 75 3.95 9.29 -13.80
CA SER A 75 4.02 8.37 -14.94
C SER A 75 4.95 7.19 -14.68
N ASN A 76 5.52 7.10 -13.47
CA ASN A 76 6.62 6.19 -13.14
C ASN A 76 6.17 4.77 -12.75
N PHE A 77 4.87 4.50 -12.75
CA PHE A 77 4.32 3.26 -12.21
C PHE A 77 3.28 2.67 -13.14
N VAL A 78 3.17 1.34 -13.15
CA VAL A 78 2.24 0.58 -13.99
C VAL A 78 1.73 -0.61 -13.20
N PHE A 79 0.44 -0.88 -13.28
CA PHE A 79 -0.11 -2.13 -12.77
C PHE A 79 0.20 -3.27 -13.73
N VAL A 80 0.81 -4.34 -13.21
CA VAL A 80 1.07 -5.58 -13.93
C VAL A 80 0.10 -6.61 -13.37
N ALA A 81 -0.87 -7.02 -14.19
CA ALA A 81 -1.86 -8.00 -13.77
C ALA A 81 -1.18 -9.36 -13.50
N PRO A 82 -1.65 -10.12 -12.49
CA PRO A 82 -2.89 -9.90 -11.76
C PRO A 82 -2.78 -9.05 -10.49
N ASP A 83 -1.58 -8.80 -9.96
CA ASP A 83 -1.42 -8.52 -8.53
C ASP A 83 -0.30 -7.55 -8.16
N THR A 84 0.53 -7.07 -9.09
CA THR A 84 1.69 -6.24 -8.71
C THR A 84 1.69 -4.85 -9.33
N LEU A 85 2.37 -3.93 -8.67
CA LEU A 85 2.66 -2.59 -9.14
C LEU A 85 4.16 -2.49 -9.46
N LYS A 86 4.46 -2.14 -10.71
CA LYS A 86 5.82 -1.97 -11.21
C LYS A 86 6.24 -0.51 -11.22
N ILE A 87 7.43 -0.23 -10.72
CA ILE A 87 8.13 1.05 -10.86
C ILE A 87 9.00 0.99 -12.12
N LYS A 88 8.74 1.88 -13.09
CA LYS A 88 9.47 1.94 -14.36
C LYS A 88 10.94 2.26 -14.15
N LYS A 89 11.24 3.22 -13.28
CA LYS A 89 12.60 3.57 -12.89
C LYS A 89 12.61 4.09 -11.45
N VAL A 90 13.27 3.39 -10.54
CA VAL A 90 13.33 3.74 -9.11
C VAL A 90 14.04 5.08 -8.90
N THR A 91 13.42 5.98 -8.15
CA THR A 91 14.02 7.23 -7.67
C THR A 91 13.98 7.31 -6.14
N LYS A 92 14.69 8.29 -5.55
CA LYS A 92 14.72 8.44 -4.08
C LYS A 92 13.35 8.76 -3.49
N GLU A 93 12.51 9.42 -4.27
CA GLU A 93 11.14 9.81 -3.92
C GLU A 93 10.18 8.61 -3.90
N ASP A 94 10.57 7.47 -4.47
CA ASP A 94 9.79 6.24 -4.43
C ASP A 94 9.97 5.49 -3.10
N ALA A 95 10.91 5.90 -2.23
CA ALA A 95 11.12 5.25 -0.95
C ALA A 95 9.92 5.44 0.01
N GLY A 96 9.50 4.34 0.64
CA GLY A 96 8.34 4.32 1.53
C GLY A 96 7.79 2.92 1.76
N ALA A 97 6.78 2.84 2.62
CA ALA A 97 6.03 1.63 2.88
C ALA A 97 4.95 1.49 1.81
N TYR A 98 4.88 0.36 1.13
CA TYR A 98 3.84 0.02 0.16
C TYR A 98 2.97 -1.12 0.66
N ASP A 99 1.69 -1.07 0.34
CA ASP A 99 0.72 -2.11 0.66
C ASP A 99 -0.42 -2.07 -0.37
N TYR A 100 -1.44 -2.91 -0.22
CA TYR A 100 -2.62 -2.90 -1.07
C TYR A 100 -3.92 -2.94 -0.28
N ILE A 101 -5.00 -2.55 -0.95
CA ILE A 101 -6.35 -2.72 -0.42
C ILE A 101 -7.02 -3.81 -1.25
N PRO A 102 -7.52 -4.89 -0.62
CA PRO A 102 -8.23 -5.93 -1.35
C PRO A 102 -9.60 -5.43 -1.81
N SER A 103 -10.08 -6.01 -2.92
CA SER A 103 -11.42 -5.77 -3.46
C SER A 103 -12.52 -6.38 -2.59
N ARG A 104 -12.22 -7.49 -1.89
CA ARG A 104 -13.06 -8.09 -0.86
C ARG A 104 -12.39 -8.04 0.51
N VAL A 105 -13.16 -7.72 1.55
CA VAL A 105 -12.71 -7.95 2.93
C VAL A 105 -12.80 -9.45 3.15
N VAL A 106 -11.67 -10.08 3.50
CA VAL A 106 -11.69 -11.47 3.95
C VAL A 106 -12.40 -11.45 5.30
N GLU A 107 -13.56 -12.08 5.40
CA GLU A 107 -14.26 -12.20 6.68
C GLU A 107 -13.35 -12.92 7.68
N ASP A 108 -13.36 -12.47 8.93
CA ASP A 108 -12.55 -13.07 10.00
C ASP A 108 -12.86 -14.57 10.09
N PHE A 109 -11.90 -15.38 9.64
CA PHE A 109 -12.00 -16.83 9.73
C PHE A 109 -11.74 -17.24 11.18
N SER A 110 -12.80 -17.66 11.88
CA SER A 110 -12.66 -18.36 13.15
C SER A 110 -12.12 -19.76 12.89
N SER A 111 -10.81 -19.95 13.07
CA SER A 111 -10.21 -21.27 13.02
C SER A 111 -10.88 -22.22 14.02
N PRO A 112 -11.25 -23.44 13.61
CA PRO A 112 -11.71 -24.47 14.53
C PRO A 112 -10.69 -24.72 15.66
N PRO A 113 -11.13 -25.14 16.86
CA PRO A 113 -10.22 -25.46 17.95
C PRO A 113 -9.16 -26.48 17.50
N GLY A 114 -7.88 -26.17 17.71
CA GLY A 114 -6.75 -27.02 17.35
C GLY A 114 -6.14 -26.79 15.97
N VAL A 115 -6.65 -25.84 15.17
CA VAL A 115 -6.03 -25.45 13.89
C VAL A 115 -5.03 -24.32 14.12
N HIS A 116 -3.74 -24.58 13.85
CA HIS A 116 -2.73 -23.54 13.76
C HIS A 116 -2.85 -22.85 12.40
N VAL A 117 -3.05 -21.53 12.40
CA VAL A 117 -2.92 -20.71 11.21
C VAL A 117 -1.53 -20.11 11.25
N ASP A 118 -0.67 -20.51 10.31
CA ASP A 118 0.62 -19.86 10.12
C ASP A 118 0.35 -18.36 9.84
N PRO A 119 1.06 -17.44 10.49
CA PRO A 119 0.92 -16.02 10.20
C PRO A 119 1.18 -15.79 8.71
N GLY A 120 0.19 -15.21 8.03
CA GLY A 120 0.31 -14.90 6.62
C GLY A 120 1.54 -14.03 6.35
N VAL A 121 2.17 -14.24 5.19
CA VAL A 121 3.24 -13.37 4.71
C VAL A 121 2.72 -11.93 4.73
N PRO A 122 3.47 -10.96 5.30
CA PRO A 122 3.01 -9.58 5.32
C PRO A 122 2.71 -9.10 3.90
N SER A 123 1.57 -8.45 3.72
CA SER A 123 1.11 -7.94 2.42
C SER A 123 1.95 -6.77 1.92
N GLY A 124 2.63 -6.05 2.83
CA GLY A 124 3.37 -4.84 2.53
C GLY A 124 4.88 -5.02 2.34
N VAL A 125 5.51 -4.03 1.74
CA VAL A 125 6.97 -3.95 1.54
C VAL A 125 7.46 -2.55 1.90
N ASP A 126 8.55 -2.49 2.67
CA ASP A 126 9.25 -1.24 2.96
C ASP A 126 10.38 -1.07 1.97
N LEU A 127 10.23 -0.13 1.02
CA LEU A 127 11.22 0.17 0.01
C LEU A 127 12.13 1.30 0.47
N ASP A 128 13.41 1.00 0.64
CA ASP A 128 14.48 1.98 0.74
C ASP A 128 15.29 2.05 -0.56
N VAL A 129 15.84 3.23 -0.84
CA VAL A 129 16.52 3.52 -2.10
C VAL A 129 17.94 3.98 -1.84
N ALA A 130 18.91 3.14 -2.22
CA ALA A 130 20.34 3.42 -2.09
C ALA A 130 20.83 4.37 -3.18
N ALA A 131 21.78 5.24 -2.82
CA ALA A 131 22.36 6.26 -3.69
C ALA A 131 23.20 5.67 -4.84
#